data_AF-D0WHX0-F1
#
_entry.id   AF-D0WHX0-F1
#
_cell.length_a   1.000
_cell.length_b   1.000
_cell.length_c   1.000
_cell.angle_alpha   90.00
_cell.angle_beta   90.00
_cell.angle_gamma   90.00
#
_symmetry.space_group_name_H-M   'P 1'
#
loop_
_entity.id
_entity.type
_entity.pdbx_description
1 polymer ?
#
loop_
_entity_poly.entity_id
_entity_poly.type
_entity_poly.pdbx_seq_one_letter_code
_entity_poly.pdbx_strand_id
1 'polypeptide(L)'
;MPNGSVGTGEARRGDRREREMRGILDTTAFQSLMRRAWLAPLRKADIDVSELPEGCGIEDAWKALTTVRYAQSFHSPRALRSSIESRDGWHTVPVSLQRTLDEISALTRKGSDLDLRAHERKGRGFITQQYVEEMVCNLSFDGFEVGYEDLRAVILGDRPPLDAAEMLALNFHRIMYGLDEFENAPFDEATLEGLYEKLTEGTQGPLAAADALPRSPLFEHYAMECGRDGCGRPTLRIVVDAATGCASDPPRYPLMNSMLVNCQFWRAALFPSCNNLMGCVASRLYLLQQGHPVFRYVPKIRILEKWRAGGYGDAAAFTFEEALATAEENGDWTPYYDVVMRLMLKEVRSIARSLSVKARVDEDAVAGIDRIPGLAHRQRDVLRSAVLIPDKTFRISSHQKTYGIAYSTARGDLENLADAGLLSRFVDGQAYSYRAAACLRAVLSSREEPRLS
;
A
#
# COMPACT_ATOMS: atom_id res chain seq x y z
N MET A 1 13.45 12.98 -71.92
CA MET A 1 13.97 12.20 -70.78
C MET A 1 12.99 12.35 -69.63
N PRO A 2 12.47 11.25 -69.06
CA PRO A 2 11.24 11.28 -68.29
C PRO A 2 11.49 11.61 -66.81
N ASN A 3 10.68 12.53 -66.29
CA ASN A 3 10.37 12.61 -64.86
C ASN A 3 9.51 11.40 -64.51
N GLY A 4 10.08 10.43 -63.79
CA GLY A 4 9.36 9.24 -63.37
C GLY A 4 9.88 8.67 -62.05
N SER A 5 8.95 8.44 -61.14
CA SER A 5 8.94 7.30 -60.19
C SER A 5 9.63 7.40 -58.81
N VAL A 6 9.74 8.56 -58.17
CA VAL A 6 10.10 8.58 -56.73
C VAL A 6 8.87 8.38 -55.82
N GLY A 7 7.68 8.87 -56.20
CA GLY A 7 6.46 8.77 -55.36
C GLY A 7 5.73 7.42 -55.36
N THR A 8 6.06 6.50 -56.27
CA THR A 8 5.35 5.20 -56.40
C THR A 8 6.00 4.07 -55.59
N GLY A 9 7.26 4.20 -55.19
CA GLY A 9 8.00 3.17 -54.46
C GLY A 9 7.69 3.13 -52.96
N GLU A 10 7.54 4.29 -52.33
CA GLU A 10 7.19 4.40 -50.91
C GLU A 10 5.72 4.04 -50.65
N ALA A 11 4.80 4.51 -51.48
CA ALA A 11 3.38 4.14 -51.42
C ALA A 11 3.16 2.62 -51.64
N ARG A 12 3.89 2.00 -52.59
CA ARG A 12 3.84 0.54 -52.80
C ARG A 12 4.51 -0.26 -51.68
N ARG A 13 5.55 0.28 -51.02
CA ARG A 13 6.15 -0.34 -49.83
C ARG A 13 5.22 -0.27 -48.62
N GLY A 14 4.50 0.84 -48.44
CA GLY A 14 3.47 0.99 -47.41
C GLY A 14 2.32 0.00 -47.61
N ASP A 15 1.75 -0.04 -48.82
CA ASP A 15 0.64 -0.94 -49.17
C ASP A 15 1.04 -2.43 -49.11
N ARG A 16 2.29 -2.78 -49.45
CA ARG A 16 2.81 -4.14 -49.29
C ARG A 16 3.01 -4.53 -47.82
N ARG A 17 3.58 -3.64 -47.00
CA ARG A 17 3.76 -3.87 -45.55
C ARG A 17 2.44 -3.97 -44.80
N GLU A 18 1.43 -3.20 -45.20
CA GLU A 18 0.08 -3.28 -44.62
C GLU A 18 -0.61 -4.60 -44.97
N ARG A 19 -0.45 -5.11 -46.20
CA ARG A 19 -0.96 -6.44 -46.60
C ARG A 19 -0.23 -7.58 -45.90
N GLU A 20 1.10 -7.49 -45.76
CA GLU A 20 1.91 -8.46 -45.02
C GLU A 20 1.52 -8.49 -43.53
N MET A 21 1.28 -7.32 -42.91
CA MET A 21 0.81 -7.22 -41.52
C MET A 21 -0.61 -7.78 -41.33
N ARG A 22 -1.55 -7.45 -42.23
CA ARG A 22 -2.91 -8.04 -42.19
C ARG A 22 -2.88 -9.56 -42.31
N GLY A 23 -2.02 -10.10 -43.18
CA GLY A 23 -1.86 -11.55 -43.35
C GLY A 23 -1.38 -12.26 -42.07
N ILE A 24 -0.52 -11.62 -41.26
CA ILE A 24 -0.04 -12.18 -39.98
C ILE A 24 -1.18 -12.27 -38.96
N LEU A 25 -1.99 -11.21 -38.82
CA LEU A 25 -3.07 -11.11 -37.82
C LEU A 25 -4.13 -12.21 -37.97
N ASP A 26 -4.39 -12.64 -39.21
CA ASP A 26 -5.43 -13.63 -39.53
C ASP A 26 -4.99 -15.09 -39.32
N THR A 27 -3.71 -15.32 -38.99
CA THR A 27 -3.20 -16.69 -38.78
C THR A 27 -3.58 -17.25 -37.41
N THR A 28 -3.95 -18.53 -37.35
CA THR A 28 -4.27 -19.21 -36.09
C THR A 28 -3.10 -19.19 -35.10
N ALA A 29 -1.87 -19.27 -35.61
CA ALA A 29 -0.63 -19.13 -34.86
C ALA A 29 -0.55 -17.78 -34.12
N PHE A 30 -0.72 -16.66 -34.84
CA PHE A 30 -0.70 -15.34 -34.24
C PHE A 30 -1.92 -15.09 -33.32
N GLN A 31 -3.11 -15.61 -33.67
CA GLN A 31 -4.29 -15.55 -32.79
C GLN A 31 -4.06 -16.27 -31.46
N SER A 32 -3.31 -17.38 -31.45
CA SER A 32 -2.90 -18.08 -30.21
C SER A 32 -1.97 -17.21 -29.37
N LEU A 33 -0.99 -16.54 -29.99
CA LEU A 33 -0.10 -15.60 -29.32
C LEU A 33 -0.88 -14.40 -28.72
N MET A 34 -1.82 -13.82 -29.47
CA MET A 34 -2.72 -12.78 -28.97
C MET A 34 -3.53 -13.27 -27.77
N ARG A 35 -4.07 -14.50 -27.83
CA ARG A 35 -4.83 -15.09 -26.73
C ARG A 35 -3.96 -15.28 -25.48
N ARG A 36 -2.70 -15.70 -25.61
CA ARG A 36 -1.75 -15.80 -24.48
C ARG A 36 -1.52 -14.44 -23.83
N ALA A 37 -1.27 -13.40 -24.64
CA ALA A 37 -1.06 -12.03 -24.16
C ALA A 37 -2.30 -11.41 -23.50
N TRP A 38 -3.48 -11.79 -23.97
CA TRP A 38 -4.75 -11.42 -23.35
C TRP A 38 -4.97 -12.10 -21.99
N LEU A 39 -4.45 -13.31 -21.81
CA LEU A 39 -4.56 -14.04 -20.54
C LEU A 39 -3.57 -13.54 -19.48
N ALA A 40 -2.33 -13.24 -19.85
CA ALA A 40 -1.28 -12.76 -18.96
C ALA A 40 -0.16 -12.02 -19.73
N PRO A 41 0.62 -11.14 -19.06
CA PRO A 41 1.77 -10.51 -19.70
C PRO A 41 2.81 -11.56 -20.15
N LEU A 42 3.42 -11.33 -21.31
CA LEU A 42 4.41 -12.23 -21.93
C LEU A 42 5.77 -11.55 -21.99
N ARG A 43 6.85 -12.33 -21.90
CA ARG A 43 8.16 -11.86 -22.39
C ARG A 43 8.25 -12.12 -23.87
N LYS A 44 8.96 -11.23 -24.56
CA LYS A 44 9.42 -11.48 -25.93
C LYS A 44 10.27 -12.75 -26.03
N ALA A 45 11.09 -13.02 -25.01
CA ALA A 45 11.91 -14.23 -24.91
C ALA A 45 11.10 -15.53 -24.77
N ASP A 46 9.82 -15.45 -24.36
CA ASP A 46 8.95 -16.62 -24.18
C ASP A 46 8.21 -17.02 -25.48
N ILE A 47 8.55 -16.37 -26.62
CA ILE A 47 7.95 -16.64 -27.93
C ILE A 47 8.84 -17.59 -28.70
N ASP A 48 8.32 -18.77 -29.03
CA ASP A 48 8.98 -19.73 -29.90
C ASP A 48 8.67 -19.41 -31.37
N VAL A 49 9.72 -19.33 -32.20
CA VAL A 49 9.57 -19.03 -33.64
C VAL A 49 8.77 -20.11 -34.38
N SER A 50 8.78 -21.35 -33.89
CA SER A 50 7.99 -22.45 -34.47
C SER A 50 6.48 -22.30 -34.23
N GLU A 51 6.08 -21.44 -33.29
CA GLU A 51 4.68 -21.11 -33.01
C GLU A 51 4.18 -19.92 -33.84
N LEU A 52 5.02 -19.34 -34.71
CA LEU A 52 4.68 -18.18 -35.52
C LEU A 52 4.29 -18.57 -36.95
N PRO A 53 3.50 -17.74 -37.66
CA PRO A 53 3.23 -17.94 -39.08
C PRO A 53 4.52 -18.02 -39.91
N GLU A 54 4.50 -18.85 -40.97
CA GLU A 54 5.67 -19.10 -41.80
C GLU A 54 6.24 -17.79 -42.39
N GLY A 55 7.56 -17.60 -42.23
CA GLY A 55 8.26 -16.39 -42.66
C GLY A 55 8.15 -15.19 -41.71
N CYS A 56 7.42 -15.30 -40.60
CA CYS A 56 7.33 -14.27 -39.57
C CYS A 56 8.42 -14.48 -38.50
N GLY A 57 9.29 -13.49 -38.31
CA GLY A 57 10.25 -13.49 -37.21
C GLY A 57 9.65 -13.06 -35.87
N ILE A 58 10.35 -13.36 -34.77
CA ILE A 58 9.96 -12.94 -33.41
C ILE A 58 9.79 -11.42 -33.32
N GLU A 59 10.65 -10.64 -33.97
CA GLU A 59 10.56 -9.18 -34.00
C GLU A 59 9.26 -8.68 -34.64
N ASP A 60 8.89 -9.25 -35.78
CA ASP A 60 7.68 -8.87 -36.51
C ASP A 60 6.43 -9.25 -35.71
N ALA A 61 6.42 -10.46 -35.14
CA ALA A 61 5.34 -10.92 -34.26
C ALA A 61 5.22 -10.06 -33.00
N TRP A 62 6.33 -9.74 -32.34
CA TRP A 62 6.34 -8.89 -31.14
C TRP A 62 5.84 -7.49 -31.45
N LYS A 63 6.27 -6.92 -32.57
CA LYS A 63 5.80 -5.61 -33.04
C LYS A 63 4.30 -5.62 -33.32
N ALA A 64 3.82 -6.60 -34.08
CA ALA A 64 2.39 -6.76 -34.38
C ALA A 64 1.56 -6.90 -33.09
N LEU A 65 2.01 -7.77 -32.16
CA LEU A 65 1.35 -7.99 -30.88
C LEU A 65 1.31 -6.70 -30.04
N THR A 66 2.41 -5.96 -30.01
CA THR A 66 2.50 -4.69 -29.29
C THR A 66 1.58 -3.64 -29.89
N THR A 67 1.49 -3.54 -31.22
CA THR A 67 0.53 -2.65 -31.89
C THR A 67 -0.92 -2.98 -31.54
N VAL A 68 -1.30 -4.27 -31.53
CA VAL A 68 -2.65 -4.69 -31.13
C VAL A 68 -2.94 -4.33 -29.68
N ARG A 69 -2.00 -4.62 -28.76
CA ARG A 69 -2.15 -4.29 -27.33
C ARG A 69 -2.24 -2.80 -27.09
N TYR A 70 -1.41 -2.01 -27.76
CA TYR A 70 -1.43 -0.54 -27.68
C TYR A 70 -2.80 0.02 -28.09
N ALA A 71 -3.39 -0.49 -29.17
CA ALA A 71 -4.71 -0.05 -29.64
C ALA A 71 -5.86 -0.35 -28.65
N GLN A 72 -5.65 -1.28 -27.71
CA GLN A 72 -6.64 -1.68 -26.69
C GLN A 72 -6.23 -1.21 -25.28
N SER A 73 -5.22 -0.34 -25.19
CA SER A 73 -4.59 0.00 -23.93
C SER A 73 -5.24 1.20 -23.24
N PHE A 74 -4.99 1.27 -21.94
CA PHE A 74 -5.23 2.46 -21.15
C PHE A 74 -3.99 3.37 -21.22
N HIS A 75 -4.18 4.63 -21.59
CA HIS A 75 -3.10 5.62 -21.64
C HIS A 75 -3.10 6.54 -20.43
N SER A 76 -1.92 7.02 -20.04
CA SER A 76 -1.82 8.08 -19.02
C SER A 76 -2.77 9.24 -19.35
N PRO A 77 -3.49 9.79 -18.33
CA PRO A 77 -4.34 10.95 -18.51
C PRO A 77 -3.60 12.05 -19.28
N ARG A 78 -4.29 12.76 -20.18
CA ARG A 78 -3.67 13.78 -21.03
C ARG A 78 -2.89 14.84 -20.24
N ALA A 79 -3.41 15.23 -19.07
CA ALA A 79 -2.75 16.17 -18.16
C ALA A 79 -1.42 15.67 -17.58
N LEU A 80 -1.19 14.35 -17.61
CA LEU A 80 0.00 13.68 -17.07
C LEU A 80 0.94 13.18 -18.16
N ARG A 81 0.65 13.44 -19.45
CA ARG A 81 1.51 13.03 -20.56
C ARG A 81 2.76 13.89 -20.62
N SER A 82 3.88 13.24 -20.92
CA SER A 82 5.14 13.94 -21.17
C SER A 82 5.03 14.79 -22.44
N SER A 83 5.82 15.85 -22.54
CA SER A 83 5.99 16.59 -23.79
C SER A 83 6.71 15.78 -24.88
N ILE A 84 7.25 14.60 -24.52
CA ILE A 84 7.93 13.67 -25.43
C ILE A 84 6.95 12.53 -25.79
N GLU A 85 6.37 12.58 -27.00
CA GLU A 85 5.37 11.60 -27.49
C GLU A 85 5.82 10.13 -27.40
N SER A 86 7.14 9.86 -27.52
CA SER A 86 7.70 8.51 -27.46
C SER A 86 7.73 7.89 -26.05
N ARG A 87 7.20 8.57 -25.03
CA ARG A 87 7.20 8.13 -23.63
C ARG A 87 5.81 8.15 -22.99
N ASP A 88 4.75 8.24 -23.79
CA ASP A 88 3.39 8.09 -23.29
C ASP A 88 3.17 6.65 -22.79
N GLY A 89 3.25 6.49 -21.47
CA GLY A 89 3.03 5.22 -20.79
C GLY A 89 1.61 4.69 -21.07
N TRP A 90 1.54 3.41 -21.42
CA TRP A 90 0.31 2.68 -21.64
C TRP A 90 0.35 1.34 -20.92
N HIS A 91 -0.81 0.73 -20.73
CA HIS A 91 -0.88 -0.67 -20.33
C HIS A 91 -2.22 -1.27 -20.72
N THR A 92 -2.26 -2.58 -20.80
CA THR A 92 -3.48 -3.36 -20.90
C THR A 92 -3.85 -3.95 -19.55
N VAL A 93 -5.03 -4.54 -19.45
CA VAL A 93 -5.45 -5.31 -18.27
C VAL A 93 -5.73 -6.75 -18.73
N PRO A 94 -4.70 -7.61 -18.80
CA PRO A 94 -4.88 -9.03 -19.08
C PRO A 94 -5.80 -9.69 -18.03
N VAL A 95 -6.36 -10.86 -18.36
CA VAL A 95 -7.27 -11.60 -17.47
C VAL A 95 -6.63 -11.89 -16.11
N SER A 96 -5.32 -12.16 -16.06
CA SER A 96 -4.57 -12.33 -14.81
C SER A 96 -4.60 -11.09 -13.91
N LEU A 97 -4.39 -9.92 -14.50
CA LEU A 97 -4.38 -8.64 -13.79
C LEU A 97 -5.79 -8.25 -13.36
N GLN A 98 -6.78 -8.40 -14.24
CA GLN A 98 -8.19 -8.17 -13.90
C GLN A 98 -8.61 -8.99 -12.68
N ARG A 99 -8.39 -10.31 -12.71
CA ARG A 99 -8.72 -11.20 -11.58
C ARG A 99 -8.05 -10.75 -10.29
N THR A 100 -6.79 -10.33 -10.38
CA THR A 100 -6.02 -9.83 -9.23
C THR A 100 -6.66 -8.57 -8.66
N LEU A 101 -7.01 -7.61 -9.51
CA LEU A 101 -7.64 -6.34 -9.12
C LEU A 101 -9.03 -6.56 -8.52
N ASP A 102 -9.85 -7.43 -9.12
CA ASP A 102 -11.17 -7.78 -8.61
C ASP A 102 -11.09 -8.41 -7.21
N GLU A 103 -10.12 -9.29 -6.99
CA GLU A 103 -9.94 -9.91 -5.68
C GLU A 103 -9.44 -8.92 -4.63
N ILE A 104 -8.48 -8.05 -4.98
CA ILE A 104 -8.06 -6.97 -4.07
C ILE A 104 -9.25 -6.07 -3.75
N SER A 105 -10.04 -5.71 -4.75
CA SER A 105 -11.23 -4.89 -4.58
C SER A 105 -12.22 -5.53 -3.59
N ALA A 106 -12.54 -6.82 -3.78
CA ALA A 106 -13.41 -7.56 -2.90
C ALA A 106 -12.89 -7.65 -1.45
N LEU A 107 -11.58 -7.87 -1.28
CA LEU A 107 -10.96 -7.99 0.04
C LEU A 107 -10.78 -6.66 0.77
N THR A 108 -10.72 -5.53 0.06
CA THR A 108 -10.37 -4.23 0.65
C THR A 108 -11.53 -3.24 0.69
N ARG A 109 -12.64 -3.56 0.01
CA ARG A 109 -13.84 -2.72 -0.02
C ARG A 109 -14.42 -2.54 1.39
N LYS A 110 -15.00 -1.36 1.63
CA LYS A 110 -15.77 -1.03 2.83
C LYS A 110 -16.85 -2.08 3.09
N GLY A 111 -16.91 -2.59 4.33
CA GLY A 111 -17.83 -3.66 4.73
C GLY A 111 -17.38 -5.08 4.39
N SER A 112 -16.21 -5.28 3.76
CA SER A 112 -15.60 -6.60 3.67
C SER A 112 -15.22 -7.16 5.05
N ASP A 113 -15.08 -8.47 5.18
CA ASP A 113 -14.64 -9.11 6.44
C ASP A 113 -13.30 -8.54 6.94
N LEU A 114 -12.38 -8.25 6.02
CA LEU A 114 -11.10 -7.64 6.35
C LEU A 114 -11.25 -6.20 6.87
N ASP A 115 -12.11 -5.39 6.24
CA ASP A 115 -12.43 -4.04 6.71
C ASP A 115 -13.06 -4.07 8.10
N LEU A 116 -14.08 -4.91 8.31
CA LEU A 116 -14.76 -5.04 9.61
C LEU A 116 -13.78 -5.43 10.72
N ARG A 117 -12.92 -6.44 10.49
CA ARG A 117 -11.91 -6.87 11.47
C ARG A 117 -10.84 -5.81 11.73
N ALA A 118 -10.46 -5.04 10.71
CA ALA A 118 -9.53 -3.93 10.88
C ALA A 118 -10.20 -2.78 11.68
N HIS A 119 -11.48 -2.50 11.40
CA HIS A 119 -12.26 -1.46 12.05
C HIS A 119 -12.54 -1.77 13.54
N GLU A 120 -12.89 -3.00 13.89
CA GLU A 120 -13.05 -3.45 15.28
C GLU A 120 -11.79 -3.25 16.14
N ARG A 121 -10.63 -3.13 15.47
CA ARG A 121 -9.32 -2.90 16.08
C ARG A 121 -8.83 -1.47 15.93
N LYS A 122 -9.59 -0.59 15.28
CA LYS A 122 -9.32 0.85 15.05
C LYS A 122 -9.36 1.70 16.33
N GLY A 123 -9.09 1.10 17.49
CA GLY A 123 -8.84 1.76 18.77
C GLY A 123 -7.99 0.92 19.73
N ARG A 124 -7.40 -0.16 19.22
CA ARG A 124 -6.65 -1.17 19.98
C ARG A 124 -5.20 -1.29 19.49
N GLY A 125 -4.70 -0.30 18.74
CA GLY A 125 -3.38 -0.33 18.12
C GLY A 125 -3.29 -1.35 16.99
N PHE A 126 -4.12 -1.25 15.93
CA PHE A 126 -3.92 -2.08 14.75
C PHE A 126 -2.64 -1.65 14.01
N ILE A 127 -1.53 -2.25 14.45
CA ILE A 127 -0.20 -2.03 13.95
C ILE A 127 0.31 -3.41 13.54
N THR A 128 0.42 -3.62 12.24
CA THR A 128 1.08 -4.80 11.67
C THR A 128 2.55 -4.48 11.46
N GLN A 129 3.37 -5.54 11.39
CA GLN A 129 4.76 -5.39 10.98
C GLN A 129 4.86 -4.67 9.63
N GLN A 130 4.00 -5.06 8.67
CA GLN A 130 3.94 -4.43 7.34
C GLN A 130 3.64 -2.93 7.39
N TYR A 131 2.78 -2.49 8.30
CA TYR A 131 2.43 -1.08 8.46
C TYR A 131 3.63 -0.26 8.95
N VAL A 132 4.38 -0.76 9.93
CA VAL A 132 5.59 -0.07 10.44
C VAL A 132 6.71 -0.11 9.38
N GLU A 133 6.90 -1.24 8.71
CA GLU A 133 7.88 -1.35 7.61
C GLU A 133 7.59 -0.39 6.45
N GLU A 134 6.32 -0.16 6.13
CA GLU A 134 5.92 0.85 5.14
C GLU A 134 6.38 2.25 5.56
N MET A 135 6.21 2.59 6.85
CA MET A 135 6.63 3.90 7.36
C MET A 135 8.15 4.07 7.35
N VAL A 136 8.90 3.07 7.83
CA VAL A 136 10.37 3.07 7.75
C VAL A 136 10.83 3.27 6.31
N CYS A 137 10.21 2.56 5.36
CA CYS A 137 10.56 2.65 3.94
C CYS A 137 10.32 4.06 3.37
N ASN A 138 9.17 4.69 3.67
CA ASN A 138 8.88 6.03 3.18
C ASN A 138 9.78 7.10 3.82
N LEU A 139 10.03 7.02 5.13
CA LEU A 139 10.94 7.92 5.84
C LEU A 139 12.37 7.83 5.28
N SER A 140 12.82 6.62 4.96
CA SER A 140 14.11 6.41 4.30
C SER A 140 14.21 7.15 2.97
N PHE A 141 13.19 7.04 2.11
CA PHE A 141 13.17 7.80 0.86
C PHE A 141 13.15 9.33 1.09
N ASP A 142 12.46 9.79 2.14
CA ASP A 142 12.35 11.20 2.50
C ASP A 142 13.58 11.81 3.19
N GLY A 143 14.63 11.04 3.49
CA GLY A 143 15.87 11.60 4.07
C GLY A 143 16.23 11.07 5.44
N PHE A 144 15.34 10.30 6.07
CA PHE A 144 15.46 9.94 7.48
C PHE A 144 16.00 8.53 7.66
N GLU A 145 16.88 8.36 8.64
CA GLU A 145 17.32 7.05 9.09
C GLU A 145 16.62 6.73 10.40
N VAL A 146 15.80 5.68 10.41
CA VAL A 146 15.05 5.29 11.60
C VAL A 146 14.83 3.78 11.66
N GLY A 147 14.93 3.23 12.87
CA GLY A 147 14.76 1.80 13.13
C GLY A 147 13.30 1.38 13.25
N TYR A 148 13.02 0.12 12.89
CA TYR A 148 11.68 -0.47 13.05
C TYR A 148 11.19 -0.45 14.51
N GLU A 149 12.03 -0.86 15.46
CA GLU A 149 11.63 -0.94 16.88
C GLU A 149 11.40 0.44 17.50
N ASP A 150 12.15 1.45 17.07
CA ASP A 150 11.96 2.83 17.52
C ASP A 150 10.62 3.39 17.05
N LEU A 151 10.30 3.26 15.75
CA LEU A 151 9.00 3.66 15.24
C LEU A 151 7.87 2.89 15.92
N ARG A 152 8.03 1.58 16.07
CA ARG A 152 7.03 0.73 16.73
C ARG A 152 6.76 1.21 18.16
N ALA A 153 7.80 1.49 18.95
CA ALA A 153 7.66 1.96 20.32
C ALA A 153 6.92 3.31 20.40
N VAL A 154 7.23 4.24 19.49
CA VAL A 154 6.56 5.55 19.43
C VAL A 154 5.10 5.42 19.01
N ILE A 155 4.80 4.64 17.97
CA ILE A 155 3.45 4.44 17.44
C ILE A 155 2.57 3.71 18.47
N LEU A 156 3.12 2.76 19.21
CA LEU A 156 2.42 2.07 20.31
C LEU A 156 2.24 2.97 21.55
N GLY A 157 2.94 4.09 21.64
CA GLY A 157 2.91 4.99 22.80
C GLY A 157 3.71 4.48 23.99
N ASP A 158 4.66 3.57 23.77
CA ASP A 158 5.57 3.07 24.80
C ASP A 158 6.51 4.18 25.31
N ARG A 159 6.84 5.13 24.44
CA ARG A 159 7.62 6.33 24.75
C ARG A 159 7.25 7.50 23.83
N PRO A 160 7.53 8.75 24.21
CA PRO A 160 7.40 9.89 23.31
C PRO A 160 8.43 9.84 22.15
N PRO A 161 8.15 10.53 21.02
CA PRO A 161 9.12 10.72 19.96
C PRO A 161 10.29 11.58 20.44
N LEU A 162 11.50 11.23 20.01
CA LEU A 162 12.76 11.89 20.38
C LEU A 162 13.29 12.81 19.30
N ASP A 163 12.94 12.56 18.03
CA ASP A 163 13.42 13.32 16.88
C ASP A 163 12.31 13.59 15.85
N ALA A 164 12.69 14.25 14.75
CA ALA A 164 11.77 14.59 13.67
C ALA A 164 11.21 13.35 12.95
N ALA A 165 12.02 12.29 12.73
CA ALA A 165 11.59 11.10 12.02
C ALA A 165 10.51 10.35 12.81
N GLU A 166 10.71 10.22 14.11
CA GLU A 166 9.75 9.62 15.04
C GLU A 166 8.47 10.46 15.19
N MET A 167 8.60 11.80 15.21
CA MET A 167 7.43 12.68 15.24
C MET A 167 6.60 12.58 13.94
N LEU A 168 7.27 12.58 12.78
CA LEU A 168 6.63 12.36 11.48
C LEU A 168 5.92 11.00 11.43
N ALA A 169 6.55 9.95 11.96
CA ALA A 169 5.95 8.63 12.07
C ALA A 169 4.68 8.64 12.94
N LEU A 170 4.75 9.28 14.11
CA LEU A 170 3.60 9.42 15.01
C LEU A 170 2.46 10.20 14.35
N ASN A 171 2.77 11.30 13.66
CA ASN A 171 1.80 12.11 12.96
C ASN A 171 1.18 11.38 11.76
N PHE A 172 1.98 10.67 10.97
CA PHE A 172 1.48 9.77 9.92
C PHE A 172 0.51 8.75 10.51
N HIS A 173 0.85 8.14 11.64
CA HIS A 173 -0.04 7.20 12.32
C HIS A 173 -1.37 7.83 12.76
N ARG A 174 -1.31 9.04 13.35
CA ARG A 174 -2.50 9.81 13.72
C ARG A 174 -3.38 10.11 12.51
N ILE A 175 -2.78 10.52 11.37
CA ILE A 175 -3.49 10.76 10.11
C ILE A 175 -4.15 9.47 9.63
N MET A 176 -3.43 8.34 9.57
CA MET A 176 -4.00 7.06 9.12
C MET A 176 -5.14 6.57 10.02
N TYR A 177 -5.04 6.82 11.32
CA TYR A 177 -6.07 6.49 12.29
C TYR A 177 -7.30 7.39 12.16
N GLY A 178 -7.10 8.70 11.99
CA GLY A 178 -8.13 9.71 11.78
C GLY A 178 -8.62 9.84 10.34
N LEU A 179 -8.14 9.02 9.40
CA LEU A 179 -8.36 9.22 7.96
C LEU A 179 -9.84 9.25 7.56
N ASP A 180 -10.70 8.54 8.31
CA ASP A 180 -12.15 8.53 8.10
C ASP A 180 -12.81 9.91 8.27
N GLU A 181 -12.19 10.83 9.00
CA GLU A 181 -12.63 12.23 9.10
C GLU A 181 -12.59 12.95 7.75
N PHE A 182 -11.77 12.45 6.82
CA PHE A 182 -11.60 12.99 5.48
C PHE A 182 -12.38 12.21 4.40
N GLU A 183 -13.20 11.21 4.77
CA GLU A 183 -13.96 10.39 3.81
C GLU A 183 -14.84 11.25 2.89
N ASN A 184 -15.44 12.31 3.43
CA ASN A 184 -16.30 13.24 2.68
C ASN A 184 -15.62 14.59 2.38
N ALA A 185 -14.33 14.74 2.70
CA ALA A 185 -13.58 15.96 2.37
C ALA A 185 -13.33 16.02 0.85
N PRO A 186 -13.23 17.23 0.25
CA PRO A 186 -12.80 17.34 -1.14
C PRO A 186 -11.37 16.79 -1.31
N PHE A 187 -11.09 16.18 -2.46
CA PHE A 187 -9.71 15.86 -2.84
C PHE A 187 -9.13 17.05 -3.62
N ASP A 188 -8.68 18.07 -2.90
CA ASP A 188 -8.17 19.32 -3.45
C ASP A 188 -6.82 19.74 -2.83
N GLU A 189 -6.24 20.83 -3.34
CA GLU A 189 -4.93 21.33 -2.90
C GLU A 189 -4.96 21.71 -1.42
N ALA A 190 -6.02 22.39 -0.96
CA ALA A 190 -6.17 22.81 0.44
C ALA A 190 -6.22 21.63 1.41
N THR A 191 -6.91 20.54 1.04
CA THR A 191 -6.95 19.32 1.85
C THR A 191 -5.59 18.64 1.93
N LEU A 192 -4.83 18.59 0.83
CA LEU A 192 -3.48 18.04 0.80
C LEU A 192 -2.49 18.90 1.62
N GLU A 193 -2.61 20.23 1.55
CA GLU A 193 -1.81 21.17 2.35
C GLU A 193 -2.11 21.00 3.85
N GLY A 194 -3.38 20.93 4.25
CA GLY A 194 -3.76 20.70 5.65
C GLY A 194 -3.29 19.33 6.18
N LEU A 195 -3.23 18.31 5.33
CA LEU A 195 -2.63 17.02 5.68
C LEU A 195 -1.11 17.10 5.84
N TYR A 196 -0.42 17.91 5.02
CA TYR A 196 1.01 18.17 5.18
C TYR A 196 1.32 18.94 6.47
N GLU A 197 0.51 19.94 6.81
CA GLU A 197 0.61 20.65 8.09
C GLU A 197 0.48 19.68 9.27
N LYS A 198 -0.54 18.82 9.26
CA LYS A 198 -0.73 17.76 10.28
C LYS A 198 0.44 16.78 10.32
N LEU A 199 1.02 16.43 9.18
CA LEU A 199 2.15 15.50 9.11
C LEU A 199 3.39 16.09 9.79
N THR A 200 3.66 17.37 9.53
CA THR A 200 4.86 18.09 10.03
C THR A 200 4.66 18.76 11.38
N GLU A 201 3.47 18.67 11.98
CA GLU A 201 3.15 19.33 13.24
C GLU A 201 4.08 18.89 14.39
N GLY A 202 4.72 19.86 15.04
CA GLY A 202 5.56 19.60 16.21
C GLY A 202 6.89 18.91 15.92
N THR A 203 7.29 18.75 14.65
CA THR A 203 8.64 18.26 14.31
C THR A 203 9.70 19.25 14.77
N GLN A 204 10.75 18.76 15.43
CA GLN A 204 11.85 19.58 15.92
C GLN A 204 13.02 19.60 14.92
N GLY A 205 13.64 20.76 14.74
CA GLY A 205 14.77 20.94 13.84
C GLY A 205 14.38 21.05 12.36
N PRO A 206 15.36 21.37 11.48
CA PRO A 206 15.11 21.45 10.05
C PRO A 206 14.83 20.05 9.48
N LEU A 207 13.73 19.92 8.74
CA LEU A 207 13.47 18.73 7.95
C LEU A 207 14.42 18.68 6.75
N ALA A 208 14.73 17.46 6.27
CA ALA A 208 15.51 17.28 5.06
C ALA A 208 14.79 17.98 3.89
N ALA A 209 15.46 18.98 3.30
CA ALA A 209 14.94 19.65 2.12
C ALA A 209 14.77 18.64 1.00
N ALA A 210 13.62 18.65 0.35
CA ALA A 210 13.37 17.79 -0.78
C ALA A 210 14.27 18.19 -1.95
N ASP A 211 14.99 17.21 -2.50
CA ASP A 211 15.58 17.35 -3.82
C ASP A 211 14.48 17.64 -4.85
N ALA A 212 14.80 18.39 -5.90
CA ALA A 212 13.83 18.73 -6.95
C ALA A 212 13.16 17.48 -7.54
N LEU A 213 13.92 16.39 -7.64
CA LEU A 213 13.42 15.05 -7.91
C LEU A 213 13.52 14.16 -6.65
N PRO A 214 12.38 13.82 -6.02
CA PRO A 214 12.38 12.99 -4.81
C PRO A 214 12.92 11.58 -5.05
N ARG A 215 13.67 11.07 -4.06
CA ARG A 215 14.11 9.66 -4.06
C ARG A 215 12.89 8.74 -3.98
N SER A 216 12.93 7.64 -4.74
CA SER A 216 11.84 6.66 -4.81
C SER A 216 12.33 5.33 -5.40
N PRO A 217 11.53 4.25 -5.35
CA PRO A 217 11.86 3.00 -6.04
C PRO A 217 11.99 3.16 -7.57
N LEU A 218 11.37 4.17 -8.17
CA LEU A 218 11.39 4.48 -9.60
C LEU A 218 12.27 5.70 -9.93
N PHE A 219 13.24 6.01 -9.08
CA PHE A 219 14.06 7.23 -9.23
C PHE A 219 14.74 7.33 -10.61
N GLU A 220 15.42 6.27 -11.06
CA GLU A 220 16.12 6.33 -12.36
C GLU A 220 15.16 6.51 -13.53
N HIS A 221 13.98 5.91 -13.47
CA HIS A 221 12.93 6.10 -14.46
C HIS A 221 12.51 7.57 -14.55
N TYR A 222 12.20 8.21 -13.43
CA TYR A 222 11.79 9.61 -13.42
C TYR A 222 12.94 10.58 -13.70
N ALA A 223 14.18 10.23 -13.32
CA ALA A 223 15.36 10.99 -13.69
C ALA A 223 15.57 10.98 -15.21
N MET A 224 15.27 9.85 -15.88
CA MET A 224 15.25 9.79 -17.33
C MET A 224 14.07 10.57 -17.93
N GLU A 225 12.87 10.43 -17.36
CA GLU A 225 11.64 11.06 -17.87
C GLU A 225 11.65 12.59 -17.76
N CYS A 226 12.01 13.11 -16.59
CA CYS A 226 11.90 14.53 -16.25
C CYS A 226 13.25 15.23 -16.13
N GLY A 227 14.37 14.50 -16.12
CA GLY A 227 15.68 15.05 -15.77
C GLY A 227 15.92 15.05 -14.26
N ARG A 228 17.18 15.21 -13.84
CA ARG A 228 17.56 15.24 -12.42
C ARG A 228 17.06 16.49 -11.67
N ASP A 229 16.68 17.52 -12.41
CA ASP A 229 16.09 18.75 -11.88
C ASP A 229 14.54 18.65 -11.72
N GLY A 230 13.95 17.48 -12.05
CA GLY A 230 12.50 17.25 -11.99
C GLY A 230 11.73 17.87 -13.17
N CYS A 231 10.40 17.68 -13.20
CA CYS A 231 9.55 18.08 -14.35
C CYS A 231 9.24 19.60 -14.40
N GLY A 232 10.11 20.48 -13.88
CA GLY A 232 9.81 21.90 -13.60
C GLY A 232 9.20 22.10 -12.20
N ARG A 233 8.42 23.18 -11.98
CA ARG A 233 7.65 23.41 -10.72
C ARG A 233 6.17 23.01 -10.90
N PRO A 234 5.81 21.72 -10.93
CA PRO A 234 4.41 21.34 -10.89
C PRO A 234 3.80 21.75 -9.55
N THR A 235 2.51 22.06 -9.56
CA THR A 235 1.74 22.34 -8.34
C THR A 235 0.97 21.10 -7.90
N LEU A 236 0.40 21.13 -6.69
CA LEU A 236 -0.48 20.06 -6.18
C LEU A 236 -1.65 19.75 -7.11
N ARG A 237 -2.00 20.67 -8.03
CA ARG A 237 -2.98 20.45 -9.11
C ARG A 237 -2.74 19.15 -9.87
N ILE A 238 -1.49 18.75 -10.14
CA ILE A 238 -1.23 17.50 -10.88
C ILE A 238 -1.70 16.25 -10.12
N VAL A 239 -1.64 16.29 -8.79
CA VAL A 239 -2.13 15.22 -7.90
C VAL A 239 -3.64 15.23 -7.87
N VAL A 240 -4.24 16.42 -7.76
CA VAL A 240 -5.69 16.62 -7.82
C VAL A 240 -6.22 16.14 -9.16
N ASP A 241 -5.59 16.47 -10.27
CA ASP A 241 -5.96 16.02 -11.61
C ASP A 241 -5.77 14.51 -11.75
N ALA A 242 -4.76 13.90 -11.13
CA ALA A 242 -4.61 12.45 -11.12
C ALA A 242 -5.75 11.74 -10.34
N ALA A 243 -6.26 12.37 -9.28
CA ALA A 243 -7.32 11.83 -8.43
C ALA A 243 -8.74 12.12 -8.94
N THR A 244 -8.96 13.35 -9.42
CA THR A 244 -10.27 13.91 -9.81
C THR A 244 -10.45 13.97 -11.32
N GLY A 245 -9.35 14.04 -12.07
CA GLY A 245 -9.33 14.08 -13.52
C GLY A 245 -9.84 12.76 -14.06
N CYS A 246 -11.16 12.74 -14.19
CA CYS A 246 -11.95 12.03 -15.18
C CYS A 246 -11.28 10.74 -15.62
N ALA A 247 -11.67 9.64 -14.96
CA ALA A 247 -11.46 8.27 -15.41
C ALA A 247 -11.10 8.27 -16.90
N SER A 248 -9.81 8.09 -17.21
CA SER A 248 -9.34 7.92 -18.58
C SER A 248 -10.34 7.04 -19.30
N ASP A 249 -10.80 7.36 -20.49
CA ASP A 249 -11.67 6.43 -21.21
C ASP A 249 -10.78 5.29 -21.75
N PRO A 250 -10.97 4.02 -21.33
CA PRO A 250 -11.99 3.48 -20.41
C PRO A 250 -11.60 3.52 -18.92
N PRO A 251 -12.57 3.58 -17.97
CA PRO A 251 -12.30 3.77 -16.55
C PRO A 251 -11.33 2.75 -15.94
N ARG A 252 -10.40 3.26 -15.13
CA ARG A 252 -9.37 2.46 -14.44
C ARG A 252 -9.84 1.96 -13.08
N TYR A 253 -9.22 0.88 -12.61
CA TYR A 253 -9.40 0.41 -11.24
C TYR A 253 -8.85 1.42 -10.23
N PRO A 254 -9.56 1.68 -9.09
CA PRO A 254 -9.12 2.62 -8.07
C PRO A 254 -7.69 2.38 -7.57
N LEU A 255 -7.29 1.12 -7.41
CA LEU A 255 -5.93 0.79 -6.98
C LEU A 255 -4.87 1.31 -7.95
N MET A 256 -5.10 1.19 -9.26
CA MET A 256 -4.18 1.68 -10.29
C MET A 256 -4.11 3.21 -10.28
N ASN A 257 -5.26 3.89 -10.17
CA ASN A 257 -5.29 5.36 -10.03
C ASN A 257 -4.58 5.83 -8.77
N SER A 258 -4.70 5.10 -7.66
CA SER A 258 -3.96 5.43 -6.42
C SER A 258 -2.45 5.35 -6.59
N MET A 259 -1.95 4.52 -7.52
CA MET A 259 -0.54 4.48 -7.87
C MET A 259 -0.16 5.73 -8.66
N LEU A 260 -0.99 6.15 -9.62
CA LEU A 260 -0.78 7.40 -10.37
C LEU A 260 -0.76 8.63 -9.45
N VAL A 261 -1.67 8.71 -8.47
CA VAL A 261 -1.69 9.76 -7.44
C VAL A 261 -0.38 9.78 -6.66
N ASN A 262 0.08 8.62 -6.19
CA ASN A 262 1.34 8.52 -5.44
C ASN A 262 2.56 8.91 -6.28
N CYS A 263 2.61 8.45 -7.53
CA CYS A 263 3.74 8.69 -8.44
C CYS A 263 4.00 10.17 -8.71
N GLN A 264 3.00 11.05 -8.58
CA GLN A 264 3.20 12.50 -8.75
C GLN A 264 4.20 13.07 -7.74
N PHE A 265 4.23 12.52 -6.53
CA PHE A 265 5.18 12.89 -5.48
C PHE A 265 6.60 12.35 -5.71
N TRP A 266 6.79 11.51 -6.72
CA TRP A 266 8.12 11.01 -7.14
C TRP A 266 8.66 11.77 -8.35
N ARG A 267 7.77 12.40 -9.12
CA ARG A 267 8.11 13.15 -10.34
C ARG A 267 8.61 14.56 -10.03
N ALA A 268 8.22 15.11 -8.89
CA ALA A 268 8.68 16.40 -8.41
C ALA A 268 8.45 16.55 -6.90
N ALA A 269 9.26 17.40 -6.26
CA ALA A 269 9.02 17.86 -4.90
C ALA A 269 7.83 18.84 -4.85
N LEU A 270 6.66 18.34 -4.48
CA LEU A 270 5.43 19.12 -4.34
C LEU A 270 5.35 19.83 -2.98
N PHE A 271 6.04 19.28 -1.98
CA PHE A 271 6.24 19.88 -0.67
C PHE A 271 7.73 20.11 -0.38
N PRO A 272 8.08 21.03 0.54
CA PRO A 272 9.47 21.29 0.93
C PRO A 272 10.22 20.07 1.49
N SER A 273 9.51 19.08 2.02
CA SER A 273 10.05 17.82 2.56
C SER A 273 8.94 16.75 2.56
N CYS A 274 9.28 15.52 2.92
CA CYS A 274 8.30 14.45 3.20
C CYS A 274 7.38 14.07 2.03
N ASN A 275 7.87 14.14 0.78
CA ASN A 275 7.07 13.89 -0.41
C ASN A 275 6.62 12.41 -0.52
N ASN A 276 7.44 11.45 -0.07
CA ASN A 276 7.04 10.03 -0.08
C ASN A 276 5.93 9.75 0.93
N LEU A 277 6.07 10.26 2.16
CA LEU A 277 5.00 10.18 3.17
C LEU A 277 3.72 10.88 2.67
N MET A 278 3.82 12.04 2.02
CA MET A 278 2.65 12.72 1.46
C MET A 278 2.02 11.96 0.29
N GLY A 279 2.79 11.36 -0.60
CA GLY A 279 2.26 10.46 -1.62
C GLY A 279 1.53 9.25 -1.02
N CYS A 280 2.06 8.73 0.08
CA CYS A 280 1.42 7.70 0.86
C CYS A 280 0.09 8.15 1.48
N VAL A 281 0.03 9.34 2.08
CA VAL A 281 -1.19 9.93 2.64
C VAL A 281 -2.22 10.19 1.54
N ALA A 282 -1.84 10.91 0.48
CA ALA A 282 -2.73 11.29 -0.62
C ALA A 282 -3.33 10.06 -1.31
N SER A 283 -2.52 9.04 -1.60
CA SER A 283 -3.03 7.84 -2.26
C SER A 283 -3.92 6.98 -1.35
N ARG A 284 -3.74 7.02 -0.02
CA ARG A 284 -4.62 6.35 0.95
C ARG A 284 -5.93 7.11 1.15
N LEU A 285 -5.89 8.44 1.17
CA LEU A 285 -7.09 9.26 1.14
C LEU A 285 -7.92 8.97 -0.10
N TYR A 286 -7.30 8.94 -1.28
CA TYR A 286 -7.97 8.59 -2.52
C TYR A 286 -8.65 7.22 -2.42
N LEU A 287 -7.93 6.19 -1.97
CA LEU A 287 -8.49 4.83 -1.84
C LEU A 287 -9.63 4.76 -0.82
N LEU A 288 -9.53 5.48 0.30
CA LEU A 288 -10.62 5.59 1.26
C LEU A 288 -11.88 6.15 0.59
N GLN A 289 -11.75 7.26 -0.13
CA GLN A 289 -12.87 7.90 -0.83
C GLN A 289 -13.43 7.04 -1.96
N GLN A 290 -12.61 6.18 -2.57
CA GLN A 290 -13.06 5.15 -3.53
C GLN A 290 -13.64 3.90 -2.86
N GLY A 291 -13.84 3.90 -1.54
CA GLY A 291 -14.47 2.81 -0.80
C GLY A 291 -13.55 1.65 -0.45
N HIS A 292 -12.24 1.86 -0.40
CA HIS A 292 -11.21 0.86 -0.05
C HIS A 292 -10.42 1.22 1.23
N PRO A 293 -11.09 1.31 2.40
CA PRO A 293 -10.49 1.78 3.66
C PRO A 293 -9.32 0.92 4.17
N VAL A 294 -9.27 -0.37 3.82
CA VAL A 294 -8.22 -1.31 4.27
C VAL A 294 -6.82 -0.88 3.84
N PHE A 295 -6.71 -0.14 2.73
CA PHE A 295 -5.40 0.32 2.20
C PHE A 295 -4.64 1.27 3.12
N ARG A 296 -5.27 1.80 4.17
CA ARG A 296 -4.54 2.50 5.24
C ARG A 296 -3.44 1.63 5.87
N TYR A 297 -3.59 0.30 5.83
CA TYR A 297 -2.66 -0.66 6.45
C TYR A 297 -1.83 -1.48 5.47
N VAL A 298 -2.13 -1.37 4.16
CA VAL A 298 -1.44 -2.16 3.14
C VAL A 298 -0.15 -1.43 2.72
N PRO A 299 1.01 -2.09 2.77
CA PRO A 299 2.25 -1.49 2.29
C PRO A 299 2.19 -1.35 0.76
N LYS A 300 2.46 -0.17 0.21
CA LYS A 300 2.57 0.03 -1.25
C LYS A 300 4.04 0.19 -1.64
N ILE A 301 4.76 1.04 -0.91
CA ILE A 301 6.14 1.41 -1.25
C ILE A 301 7.12 0.34 -0.81
N ARG A 302 6.90 -0.24 0.38
CA ARG A 302 7.69 -1.36 0.88
C ARG A 302 7.59 -2.59 -0.03
N ILE A 303 6.43 -2.82 -0.67
CA ILE A 303 6.27 -3.89 -1.67
C ILE A 303 7.16 -3.62 -2.88
N LEU A 304 7.10 -2.41 -3.44
CA LEU A 304 7.94 -2.04 -4.58
C LEU A 304 9.42 -2.15 -4.26
N GLU A 305 9.85 -1.64 -3.09
CA GLU A 305 11.25 -1.69 -2.69
C GLU A 305 11.73 -3.13 -2.47
N LYS A 306 10.90 -3.98 -1.86
CA LYS A 306 11.22 -5.40 -1.72
C LYS A 306 11.30 -6.12 -3.07
N TRP A 307 10.45 -5.76 -4.03
CA TRP A 307 10.50 -6.32 -5.37
C TRP A 307 11.74 -5.85 -6.14
N ARG A 308 12.07 -4.56 -6.04
CA ARG A 308 13.31 -3.98 -6.60
C ARG A 308 14.56 -4.69 -6.07
N ALA A 309 14.58 -5.01 -4.78
CA ALA A 309 15.66 -5.77 -4.15
C ALA A 309 15.61 -7.30 -4.41
N GLY A 310 14.72 -7.80 -5.29
CA GLY A 310 14.59 -9.23 -5.59
C GLY A 310 13.96 -10.08 -4.48
N GLY A 311 13.45 -9.46 -3.41
CA GLY A 311 13.00 -10.13 -2.19
C GLY A 311 11.70 -10.94 -2.31
N TYR A 312 11.11 -11.06 -3.50
CA TYR A 312 9.95 -11.91 -3.77
C TYR A 312 10.26 -13.19 -4.55
N GLY A 313 11.46 -13.32 -5.13
CA GLY A 313 11.85 -14.46 -5.96
C GLY A 313 10.76 -14.84 -6.97
N ASP A 314 10.44 -16.12 -7.04
CA ASP A 314 9.48 -16.70 -8.00
C ASP A 314 8.03 -16.22 -7.82
N ALA A 315 7.70 -15.51 -6.74
CA ALA A 315 6.38 -14.90 -6.59
C ALA A 315 6.16 -13.73 -7.56
N ALA A 316 7.24 -13.11 -8.05
CA ALA A 316 7.19 -12.09 -9.08
C ALA A 316 7.42 -12.73 -10.45
N ALA A 317 6.41 -12.69 -11.32
CA ALA A 317 6.54 -13.29 -12.65
C ALA A 317 7.48 -12.52 -13.58
N PHE A 318 7.87 -11.29 -13.22
CA PHE A 318 8.91 -10.48 -13.84
C PHE A 318 9.80 -9.90 -12.75
N THR A 319 11.11 -9.81 -13.00
CA THR A 319 11.98 -9.00 -12.14
C THR A 319 11.59 -7.53 -12.29
N PHE A 320 12.00 -6.71 -11.31
CA PHE A 320 11.76 -5.27 -11.37
C PHE A 320 12.41 -4.66 -12.62
N GLU A 321 13.64 -5.09 -12.93
CA GLU A 321 14.41 -4.64 -14.10
C GLU A 321 13.76 -5.05 -15.42
N GLU A 322 13.28 -6.29 -15.55
CA GLU A 322 12.58 -6.75 -16.76
C GLU A 322 11.30 -5.94 -17.03
N ALA A 323 10.51 -5.69 -15.98
CA ALA A 323 9.28 -4.93 -16.09
C ALA A 323 9.55 -3.46 -16.46
N LEU A 324 10.59 -2.86 -15.87
CA LEU A 324 10.97 -1.47 -16.14
C LEU A 324 11.57 -1.32 -17.55
N ALA A 325 12.44 -2.24 -17.97
CA ALA A 325 13.01 -2.24 -19.32
C ALA A 325 11.91 -2.29 -20.40
N THR A 326 10.85 -3.08 -20.15
CA THR A 326 9.68 -3.12 -21.06
C THR A 326 8.99 -1.76 -21.15
N ALA A 327 8.77 -1.10 -20.00
CA ALA A 327 8.16 0.22 -19.96
C ALA A 327 9.04 1.30 -20.60
N GLU A 328 10.35 1.22 -20.45
CA GLU A 328 11.30 2.19 -21.02
C GLU A 328 11.51 2.01 -22.53
N GLU A 329 11.45 0.77 -23.04
CA GLU A 329 11.64 0.46 -24.45
C GLU A 329 10.45 0.94 -25.31
N ASN A 330 9.23 0.71 -24.85
CA ASN A 330 8.03 0.93 -25.69
C ASN A 330 6.81 1.50 -24.94
N GLY A 331 6.98 1.91 -23.68
CA GLY A 331 5.91 2.49 -22.87
C GLY A 331 4.94 1.49 -22.25
N ASP A 332 5.14 0.17 -22.42
CA ASP A 332 4.25 -0.87 -21.90
C ASP A 332 4.47 -1.15 -20.40
N TRP A 333 3.62 -0.59 -19.56
CA TRP A 333 3.61 -0.82 -18.11
C TRP A 333 2.81 -2.06 -17.70
N THR A 334 2.27 -2.84 -18.64
CA THR A 334 1.44 -4.02 -18.33
C THR A 334 2.17 -5.01 -17.41
N PRO A 335 3.43 -5.42 -17.67
CA PRO A 335 4.13 -6.35 -16.78
C PRO A 335 4.36 -5.76 -15.38
N TYR A 336 4.67 -4.47 -15.29
CA TYR A 336 4.87 -3.78 -14.03
C TYR A 336 3.60 -3.78 -13.18
N TYR A 337 2.47 -3.34 -13.76
CA TYR A 337 1.19 -3.34 -13.05
C TYR A 337 0.77 -4.74 -12.65
N ASP A 338 0.92 -5.72 -13.54
CA ASP A 338 0.52 -7.08 -13.24
C ASP A 338 1.33 -7.71 -12.10
N VAL A 339 2.65 -7.49 -12.02
CA VAL A 339 3.46 -7.96 -10.89
C VAL A 339 3.13 -7.19 -9.60
N VAL A 340 3.12 -5.86 -9.61
CA VAL A 340 2.91 -5.09 -8.38
C VAL A 340 1.54 -5.39 -7.76
N MET A 341 0.49 -5.54 -8.58
CA MET A 341 -0.85 -5.87 -8.08
C MET A 341 -0.90 -7.29 -7.52
N ARG A 342 -0.21 -8.26 -8.15
CA ARG A 342 -0.11 -9.63 -7.61
C ARG A 342 0.61 -9.67 -6.26
N LEU A 343 1.67 -8.88 -6.10
CA LEU A 343 2.37 -8.74 -4.84
C LEU A 343 1.51 -8.01 -3.78
N MET A 344 0.76 -6.99 -4.17
CA MET A 344 -0.22 -6.35 -3.28
C MET A 344 -1.30 -7.33 -2.80
N LEU A 345 -1.86 -8.16 -3.68
CA LEU A 345 -2.82 -9.19 -3.29
C LEU A 345 -2.23 -10.18 -2.28
N LYS A 346 -0.96 -10.58 -2.48
CA LYS A 346 -0.23 -11.44 -1.53
C LYS A 346 -0.15 -10.79 -0.14
N GLU A 347 0.19 -9.51 -0.06
CA GLU A 347 0.28 -8.80 1.22
C GLU A 347 -1.08 -8.54 1.86
N VAL A 348 -2.11 -8.19 1.08
CA VAL A 348 -3.50 -8.08 1.57
C VAL A 348 -3.96 -9.40 2.21
N ARG A 349 -3.73 -10.53 1.54
CA ARG A 349 -4.02 -11.87 2.09
C ARG A 349 -3.16 -12.18 3.33
N SER A 350 -1.91 -11.71 3.38
CA SER A 350 -1.03 -11.85 4.54
C SER A 350 -1.59 -11.10 5.76
N ILE A 351 -2.05 -9.87 5.56
CA ILE A 351 -2.70 -9.05 6.58
C ILE A 351 -3.99 -9.72 7.05
N ALA A 352 -4.83 -10.20 6.14
CA ALA A 352 -6.07 -10.90 6.46
C ALA A 352 -5.83 -12.16 7.31
N ARG A 353 -4.84 -12.99 6.95
CA ARG A 353 -4.44 -14.15 7.75
C ARG A 353 -3.94 -13.76 9.12
N SER A 354 -3.07 -12.76 9.20
CA SER A 354 -2.52 -12.27 10.47
C SER A 354 -3.62 -11.73 11.39
N LEU A 355 -4.59 -11.01 10.83
CA LEU A 355 -5.77 -10.54 11.55
C LEU A 355 -6.63 -11.68 12.08
N SER A 356 -6.86 -12.70 11.25
CA SER A 356 -7.65 -13.90 11.60
C SER A 356 -6.98 -14.69 12.74
N VAL A 357 -5.67 -14.88 12.68
CA VAL A 357 -4.91 -15.54 13.75
C VAL A 357 -5.01 -14.74 15.05
N LYS A 358 -4.78 -13.42 14.99
CA LYS A 358 -4.94 -12.56 16.17
C LYS A 358 -6.37 -12.57 16.72
N ALA A 359 -7.39 -12.62 15.85
CA ALA A 359 -8.81 -12.68 16.27
C ALA A 359 -9.06 -13.92 17.10
N ARG A 360 -8.63 -15.06 16.57
CA ARG A 360 -8.79 -16.35 17.23
C ARG A 360 -8.06 -16.40 18.57
N VAL A 361 -6.85 -15.85 18.67
CA VAL A 361 -6.11 -15.77 19.94
C VAL A 361 -6.85 -14.89 20.94
N ASP A 362 -7.39 -13.74 20.51
CA ASP A 362 -8.18 -12.88 21.40
C ASP A 362 -9.48 -13.57 21.85
N GLU A 363 -10.18 -14.25 20.94
CA GLU A 363 -11.40 -15.03 21.24
C GLU A 363 -11.12 -16.18 22.21
N ASP A 364 -10.06 -16.96 21.96
CA ASP A 364 -9.63 -18.07 22.82
C ASP A 364 -9.25 -17.56 24.21
N ALA A 365 -8.52 -16.44 24.30
CA ALA A 365 -8.17 -15.81 25.57
C ALA A 365 -9.40 -15.26 26.30
N VAL A 366 -10.34 -14.61 25.59
CA VAL A 366 -11.60 -14.12 26.18
C VAL A 366 -12.45 -15.28 26.72
N ALA A 367 -12.54 -16.39 25.98
CA ALA A 367 -13.23 -17.60 26.45
C ALA A 367 -12.50 -18.24 27.65
N GLY A 368 -11.18 -18.13 27.70
CA GLY A 368 -10.35 -18.57 28.82
C GLY A 368 -10.65 -17.85 30.14
N ILE A 369 -11.01 -16.56 30.09
CA ILE A 369 -11.39 -15.78 31.29
C ILE A 369 -12.53 -16.46 32.04
N ASP A 370 -13.49 -17.04 31.31
CA ASP A 370 -14.65 -17.65 31.94
C ASP A 370 -14.32 -18.93 32.72
N ARG A 371 -13.18 -19.56 32.41
CA ARG A 371 -12.67 -20.77 33.07
C ARG A 371 -11.96 -20.48 34.40
N ILE A 372 -11.61 -19.22 34.69
CA ILE A 372 -10.95 -18.87 35.96
C ILE A 372 -12.02 -18.81 37.07
N PRO A 373 -11.97 -19.72 38.07
CA PRO A 373 -12.92 -19.73 39.16
C PRO A 373 -12.71 -18.53 40.09
N GLY A 374 -13.78 -18.04 40.70
CA GLY A 374 -13.69 -17.00 41.74
C GLY A 374 -13.48 -15.56 41.26
N LEU A 375 -13.30 -15.31 39.95
CA LEU A 375 -13.24 -13.94 39.44
C LEU A 375 -14.60 -13.22 39.54
N ALA A 376 -14.59 -12.04 40.16
CA ALA A 376 -15.74 -11.14 40.12
C ALA A 376 -16.01 -10.64 38.69
N HIS A 377 -17.26 -10.26 38.37
CA HIS A 377 -17.57 -9.74 37.04
C HIS A 377 -16.68 -8.55 36.65
N ARG A 378 -16.36 -7.67 37.61
CA ARG A 378 -15.51 -6.48 37.42
C ARG A 378 -14.09 -6.85 37.01
N GLN A 379 -13.56 -7.93 37.57
CA GLN A 379 -12.25 -8.47 37.23
C GLN A 379 -12.27 -9.12 35.85
N ARG A 380 -13.33 -9.85 35.50
CA ARG A 380 -13.54 -10.39 34.14
C ARG A 380 -13.59 -9.27 33.09
N ASP A 381 -14.25 -8.16 33.41
CA ASP A 381 -14.34 -7.00 32.53
C ASP A 381 -12.96 -6.31 32.35
N VAL A 382 -12.16 -6.23 33.41
CA VAL A 382 -10.75 -5.78 33.32
C VAL A 382 -9.94 -6.70 32.42
N LEU A 383 -10.01 -8.02 32.62
CA LEU A 383 -9.27 -8.99 31.81
C LEU A 383 -9.70 -8.99 30.34
N ARG A 384 -11.00 -8.93 30.04
CA ARG A 384 -11.49 -8.76 28.66
C ARG A 384 -10.90 -7.51 28.04
N SER A 385 -10.94 -6.40 28.76
CA SER A 385 -10.37 -5.15 28.27
C SER A 385 -8.85 -5.24 28.10
N ALA A 386 -8.14 -6.01 28.92
CA ALA A 386 -6.69 -6.18 28.86
C ALA A 386 -6.26 -7.12 27.72
N VAL A 387 -7.02 -8.18 27.44
CA VAL A 387 -6.81 -9.05 26.26
C VAL A 387 -6.99 -8.25 24.97
N LEU A 388 -8.06 -7.47 24.92
CA LEU A 388 -8.43 -6.73 23.71
C LEU A 388 -7.57 -5.47 23.52
N ILE A 389 -7.12 -4.85 24.62
CA ILE A 389 -6.30 -3.63 24.60
C ILE A 389 -5.12 -3.82 25.58
N PRO A 390 -4.04 -4.52 25.16
CA PRO A 390 -2.91 -4.85 26.04
C PRO A 390 -2.27 -3.64 26.71
N ASP A 391 -2.20 -2.52 25.98
CA ASP A 391 -1.53 -1.30 26.43
C ASP A 391 -2.44 -0.42 27.29
N LYS A 392 -3.71 -0.80 27.46
CA LYS A 392 -4.64 -0.06 28.30
C LYS A 392 -4.15 -0.05 29.74
N THR A 393 -3.98 1.16 30.25
CA THR A 393 -3.65 1.37 31.66
C THR A 393 -4.92 1.37 32.51
N PHE A 394 -4.95 0.49 33.50
CA PHE A 394 -6.00 0.40 34.51
C PHE A 394 -5.54 1.13 35.78
N ARG A 395 -6.30 2.16 36.17
CA ARG A 395 -6.07 2.93 37.41
C ARG A 395 -7.15 2.61 38.42
N ILE A 396 -6.77 2.52 39.70
CA ILE A 396 -7.70 2.23 40.81
C ILE A 396 -8.83 3.27 40.85
N SER A 397 -8.51 4.57 40.72
CA SER A 397 -9.49 5.66 40.74
C SER A 397 -10.50 5.57 39.60
N SER A 398 -10.04 5.26 38.38
CA SER A 398 -10.91 5.04 37.22
C SER A 398 -11.82 3.83 37.42
N HIS A 399 -11.29 2.75 38.01
CA HIS A 399 -12.06 1.54 38.28
C HIS A 399 -13.14 1.77 39.35
N GLN A 400 -12.83 2.49 40.43
CA GLN A 400 -13.82 2.93 41.43
C GLN A 400 -14.96 3.72 40.80
N LYS A 401 -14.64 4.72 39.97
CA LYS A 401 -15.64 5.58 39.33
C LYS A 401 -16.52 4.78 38.37
N THR A 402 -15.93 3.83 37.65
CA THR A 402 -16.64 3.01 36.67
C THR A 402 -17.67 2.09 37.32
N TYR A 403 -17.33 1.48 38.47
CA TYR A 403 -18.19 0.48 39.13
C TYR A 403 -18.89 0.97 40.40
N GLY A 404 -18.67 2.23 40.81
CA GLY A 404 -19.29 2.80 42.00
C GLY A 404 -18.87 2.13 43.32
N ILE A 405 -17.61 1.69 43.41
CA ILE A 405 -17.10 0.89 44.55
C ILE A 405 -16.08 1.64 45.42
N ALA A 406 -15.89 1.16 46.65
CA ALA A 406 -14.89 1.67 47.58
C ALA A 406 -13.45 1.43 47.07
N TYR A 407 -12.50 2.25 47.55
CA TYR A 407 -11.10 2.20 47.11
C TYR A 407 -10.45 0.86 47.41
N SER A 408 -10.70 0.31 48.61
CA SER A 408 -10.21 -1.00 49.03
C SER A 408 -10.67 -2.12 48.09
N THR A 409 -11.94 -2.09 47.67
CA THR A 409 -12.49 -3.07 46.71
C THR A 409 -11.86 -2.92 45.33
N ALA A 410 -11.78 -1.69 44.80
CA ALA A 410 -11.17 -1.46 43.48
C ALA A 410 -9.68 -1.81 43.45
N ARG A 411 -8.97 -1.53 44.55
CA ARG A 411 -7.58 -1.94 44.73
C ARG A 411 -7.47 -3.47 44.77
N GLY A 412 -8.30 -4.14 45.56
CA GLY A 412 -8.33 -5.60 45.64
C GLY A 412 -8.61 -6.26 44.29
N ASP A 413 -9.57 -5.74 43.52
CA ASP A 413 -9.90 -6.27 42.20
C ASP A 413 -8.67 -6.27 41.27
N LEU A 414 -7.86 -5.20 41.26
CA LEU A 414 -6.67 -5.07 40.41
C LEU A 414 -5.41 -5.75 40.96
N GLU A 415 -5.15 -5.65 42.27
CA GLU A 415 -3.99 -6.33 42.90
C GLU A 415 -4.14 -7.84 42.81
N ASN A 416 -5.33 -8.41 43.06
CA ASN A 416 -5.53 -9.87 42.96
C ASN A 416 -5.24 -10.38 41.54
N LEU A 417 -5.55 -9.61 40.50
CA LEU A 417 -5.20 -9.95 39.13
C LEU A 417 -3.70 -9.81 38.84
N ALA A 418 -3.03 -8.87 39.50
CA ALA A 418 -1.58 -8.71 39.40
C ALA A 418 -0.82 -9.82 40.14
N ASP A 419 -1.28 -10.19 41.33
CA ASP A 419 -0.72 -11.29 42.14
C ASP A 419 -0.90 -12.64 41.44
N ALA A 420 -1.98 -12.81 40.68
CA ALA A 420 -2.21 -13.96 39.81
C ALA A 420 -1.33 -13.97 38.53
N GLY A 421 -0.51 -12.95 38.31
CA GLY A 421 0.31 -12.79 37.11
C GLY A 421 -0.46 -12.44 35.84
N LEU A 422 -1.74 -12.09 35.93
CA LEU A 422 -2.59 -11.72 34.79
C LEU A 422 -2.41 -10.24 34.41
N LEU A 423 -2.11 -9.39 35.38
CA LEU A 423 -1.72 -8.00 35.18
C LEU A 423 -0.28 -7.77 35.65
N SER A 424 0.36 -6.74 35.10
CA SER A 424 1.62 -6.20 35.60
C SER A 424 1.39 -4.85 36.27
N ARG A 425 1.86 -4.72 37.51
CA ARG A 425 1.81 -3.47 38.29
C ARG A 425 3.03 -2.62 38.00
N PHE A 426 2.82 -1.32 37.80
CA PHE A 426 3.88 -0.31 37.69
C PHE A 426 3.46 0.98 38.37
N VAL A 427 4.43 1.87 38.60
CA VAL A 427 4.19 3.20 39.19
C VAL A 427 4.01 4.19 38.05
N ASP A 428 2.90 4.93 38.05
CA ASP A 428 2.59 5.99 37.11
C ASP A 428 2.37 7.29 37.91
N GLY A 429 3.38 8.16 37.88
CA GLY A 429 3.45 9.32 38.76
C GLY A 429 3.58 8.92 40.24
N GLN A 430 2.54 9.18 41.03
CA GLN A 430 2.47 8.87 42.47
C GLN A 430 1.50 7.72 42.80
N ALA A 431 0.96 7.03 41.78
CA ALA A 431 -0.07 6.00 41.95
C ALA A 431 0.32 4.68 41.27
N TYR A 432 -0.18 3.58 41.83
CA TYR A 432 -0.11 2.29 41.16
C TYR A 432 -1.08 2.23 39.99
N SER A 433 -0.56 1.73 38.88
CA SER A 433 -1.29 1.45 37.65
C SER A 433 -0.99 0.03 37.19
N TYR A 434 -1.90 -0.54 36.41
CA TYR A 434 -1.82 -1.93 35.95
C TYR A 434 -2.01 -1.99 34.44
N ARG A 435 -1.33 -2.92 33.78
CA ARG A 435 -1.46 -3.24 32.35
C ARG A 435 -1.53 -4.75 32.18
N ALA A 436 -1.92 -5.21 31.00
CA ALA A 436 -1.89 -6.63 30.69
C ALA A 436 -0.49 -7.20 30.93
N ALA A 437 -0.39 -8.37 31.58
CA ALA A 437 0.88 -9.07 31.61
C ALA A 437 1.29 -9.52 30.19
N ALA A 438 2.58 -9.52 29.88
CA ALA A 438 3.08 -9.90 28.55
C ALA A 438 2.60 -11.29 28.11
N CYS A 439 2.43 -12.22 29.06
CA CYS A 439 1.95 -13.57 28.83
C CYS A 439 0.42 -13.74 28.98
N LEU A 440 -0.36 -12.69 29.25
CA LEU A 440 -1.79 -12.77 29.58
C LEU A 440 -2.58 -13.64 28.59
N ARG A 441 -2.46 -13.36 27.29
CA ARG A 441 -3.17 -14.12 26.24
C ARG A 441 -2.77 -15.60 26.23
N ALA A 442 -1.48 -15.89 26.40
CA ALA A 442 -0.97 -17.25 26.42
C ALA A 442 -1.49 -18.02 27.64
N VAL A 443 -1.50 -17.38 28.82
CA VAL A 443 -2.05 -17.94 30.07
C VAL A 443 -3.55 -18.21 29.92
N LEU A 444 -4.32 -17.28 29.36
CA LEU A 444 -5.77 -17.45 29.19
C LEU A 444 -6.12 -18.47 28.09
N SER A 445 -5.30 -18.59 27.06
CA SER A 445 -5.51 -19.55 25.97
C SER A 445 -5.04 -20.96 26.32
N SER A 446 -4.22 -21.13 27.37
CA SER A 446 -3.77 -22.44 27.83
C SER A 446 -4.94 -23.19 28.49
N ARG A 447 -4.91 -24.53 28.40
CA ARG A 447 -5.92 -25.39 29.02
C ARG A 447 -5.60 -25.73 30.48
N GLU A 448 -4.54 -25.16 31.04
CA GLU A 448 -4.13 -25.37 32.43
C GLU A 448 -4.69 -24.24 33.29
N GLU A 449 -5.41 -24.59 34.35
CA GLU A 449 -6.07 -23.63 35.24
C GLU A 449 -5.03 -22.72 35.93
N PRO A 450 -5.09 -21.39 35.74
CA PRO A 450 -4.36 -20.46 36.58
C PRO A 450 -4.93 -20.54 38.00
N ARG A 451 -4.13 -21.02 38.96
CA ARG A 451 -4.56 -21.07 40.36
C ARG A 451 -4.45 -19.68 40.97
N LEU A 452 -5.59 -19.08 41.29
CA LEU A 452 -5.66 -17.96 42.22
C LEU A 452 -5.35 -18.51 43.62
N SER A 453 -4.27 -18.04 44.25
CA SER A 453 -3.93 -18.37 45.64
C SER A 453 -4.79 -17.61 46.63
#